data_AF-A0A970J820-F1
#
_entry.id   AF-A0A970J820-F1
#
_cell.length_a   1.000
_cell.length_b   1.000
_cell.length_c   1.000
_cell.angle_alpha   90.00
_cell.angle_beta   90.00
_cell.angle_gamma   90.00
#
_symmetry.space_group_name_H-M   'P 1'
#
loop_
_entity.id
_entity.type
_entity.pdbx_description
1 polymer ?
#
loop_
_entity_poly.entity_id
_entity_poly.type
_entity_poly.pdbx_seq_one_letter_code
_entity_poly.pdbx_strand_id
1 'polypeptide(L)' 'RKYNALTNETIESDIEVIPLGPVKQNLIYYKKTVIKGASGKFIIKGVKDLLQVGVDAGFGSKNSQGFGCVKII' A
#
# COMPACT_ATOMS: atom_id res chain seq x y z
N ARG A 1 -8.60 7.48 2.72
CA ARG A 1 -8.40 7.57 4.20
C ARG A 1 -7.03 8.14 4.57
N LYS A 2 -5.90 7.50 4.24
CA LYS A 2 -4.56 8.06 4.53
C LYS A 2 -4.34 9.45 3.93
N TYR A 3 -4.75 9.64 2.67
CA TYR A 3 -4.75 10.95 2.01
C TYR A 3 -5.48 12.03 2.81
N ASN A 4 -6.76 11.79 3.13
CA ASN A 4 -7.57 12.70 3.94
C ASN A 4 -6.92 13.03 5.30
N ALA A 5 -6.30 12.06 5.99
CA ALA A 5 -5.63 12.33 7.25
C ALA A 5 -4.39 13.25 7.12
N LEU A 6 -3.77 13.30 5.93
CA LEU A 6 -2.60 14.14 5.66
C LEU A 6 -2.99 15.54 5.15
N THR A 7 -4.01 15.61 4.29
CA THR A 7 -4.38 16.85 3.57
C THR A 7 -5.66 17.51 4.08
N ASN A 8 -6.43 16.83 4.93
CA ASN A 8 -7.80 17.19 5.31
C ASN A 8 -8.81 17.24 4.14
N GLU A 9 -8.43 16.72 2.97
CA GLU A 9 -9.26 16.69 1.78
C GLU A 9 -9.79 15.27 1.48
N THR A 10 -10.96 15.19 0.87
CA THR A 10 -11.52 13.91 0.43
C THR A 10 -11.45 13.79 -1.08
N ILE A 11 -10.78 12.73 -1.53
CA ILE A 11 -10.79 12.32 -2.93
C ILE A 11 -11.48 10.97 -3.01
N GLU A 12 -12.61 10.94 -3.72
CA GLU A 12 -13.28 9.71 -4.10
C GLU A 12 -12.69 9.25 -5.44
N SER A 13 -11.67 8.41 -5.34
CA SER A 13 -11.05 7.74 -6.49
C SER A 13 -10.75 6.31 -6.11
N ASP A 14 -11.02 5.42 -7.04
CA ASP A 14 -10.57 4.04 -6.95
C ASP A 14 -9.08 3.93 -7.24
N ILE A 15 -8.46 2.91 -6.65
CA ILE A 15 -7.09 2.50 -6.94
C ILE A 15 -7.16 1.06 -7.44
N GLU A 16 -6.62 0.81 -8.63
CA GLU A 16 -6.50 -0.51 -9.21
C GLU A 16 -5.09 -1.05 -8.95
N VAL A 17 -4.98 -2.30 -8.48
CA VAL A 17 -3.70 -2.97 -8.25
C VAL A 17 -3.65 -4.25 -9.08
N ILE A 18 -2.78 -4.26 -10.09
CA ILE A 18 -2.65 -5.36 -11.05
C ILE A 18 -1.30 -6.06 -10.83
N PRO A 19 -1.26 -7.35 -10.48
CA PRO A 19 -0.01 -8.08 -10.38
C PRO A 19 0.64 -8.29 -11.76
N LEU A 20 1.94 -8.03 -11.87
CA LEU A 20 2.72 -8.22 -13.10
C LEU A 20 3.44 -9.57 -13.19
N GLY A 21 3.15 -10.48 -12.27
CA GLY A 21 3.83 -11.76 -12.19
C GLY A 21 3.51 -12.49 -10.88
N PRO A 22 4.38 -13.43 -10.46
CA PRO A 22 4.14 -14.21 -9.25
C PRO A 22 4.09 -13.30 -8.02
N VAL A 23 3.00 -13.40 -7.29
CA VAL A 23 2.81 -12.73 -6.00
C VAL A 23 3.15 -13.69 -4.89
N LYS A 24 4.13 -13.33 -4.07
CA LYS A 24 4.47 -14.08 -2.87
C LYS A 24 3.58 -13.63 -1.72
N GLN A 25 2.82 -14.57 -1.15
CA GLN A 25 2.16 -14.34 0.13
C GLN A 25 3.19 -14.44 1.26
N ASN A 26 3.27 -13.41 2.09
CA ASN A 26 4.12 -13.37 3.27
C ASN A 26 3.26 -13.44 4.53
N LEU A 27 3.58 -14.40 5.40
CA LEU A 27 2.94 -14.60 6.70
C LEU A 27 3.94 -14.21 7.79
N ILE A 28 3.58 -13.21 8.60
CA ILE A 28 4.45 -12.70 9.67
C ILE A 28 3.67 -12.69 10.97
N TYR A 29 4.21 -13.31 12.01
CA TYR A 29 3.66 -13.19 13.36
C TYR A 29 4.26 -11.96 14.05
N TYR A 30 3.42 -10.99 14.38
CA TYR A 30 3.83 -9.72 14.97
C TYR A 30 2.86 -9.29 16.06
N LYS A 31 3.38 -8.99 17.26
CA LYS A 31 2.60 -8.57 18.45
C LYS A 31 1.35 -9.45 18.67
N LYS A 32 1.58 -10.76 18.79
CA LYS A 32 0.53 -11.78 19.00
C LYS A 32 -0.52 -11.89 17.89
N THR A 33 -0.26 -11.31 16.72
CA THR A 33 -1.17 -11.32 15.56
C THR A 33 -0.47 -11.89 14.34
N VAL A 34 -1.15 -12.73 13.56
CA VAL A 34 -0.67 -13.13 12.24
C VAL A 34 -1.06 -12.06 11.23
N ILE A 35 -0.07 -11.51 10.53
CA ILE A 35 -0.23 -10.55 9.44
C ILE A 35 0.03 -11.30 8.14
N LYS A 36 -0.94 -11.24 7.23
CA LYS A 36 -0.81 -11.72 5.85
C LYS A 36 -0.56 -10.52 4.95
N GLY A 37 0.52 -10.57 4.18
CA GLY A 37 0.88 -9.55 3.20
C GLY A 37 1.18 -10.17 1.84
N ALA A 38 1.24 -9.33 0.82
CA ALA A 38 1.61 -9.72 -0.53
C ALA A 38 2.86 -8.94 -0.96
N SER A 39 3.77 -9.59 -1.67
CA SER A 39 4.95 -8.95 -2.26
C SER A 39 5.18 -9.45 -3.67
N GLY A 40 5.61 -8.55 -4.54
CA GLY A 40 5.73 -8.79 -5.96
C GLY A 40 5.83 -7.47 -6.73
N LYS A 41 5.81 -7.56 -8.05
CA LYS A 41 5.70 -6.39 -8.93
C LYS A 41 4.23 -6.15 -9.25
N PHE A 42 3.80 -4.91 -9.13
CA PHE A 42 2.42 -4.51 -9.38
C PHE A 42 2.39 -3.25 -10.22
N ILE A 43 1.42 -3.16 -11.14
CA ILE A 43 0.96 -1.88 -11.68
C ILE A 43 -0.09 -1.36 -10.72
N ILE A 44 0.08 -0.13 -10.25
CA ILE A 44 -0.92 0.56 -9.44
C ILE A 44 -1.43 1.74 -10.28
N LYS A 45 -2.73 1.77 -10.53
CA LYS A 45 -3.40 2.87 -11.24
C LYS A 45 -4.33 3.60 -10.29
N GLY A 46 -4.43 4.90 -10.46
CA GLY A 46 -5.27 5.77 -9.65
C GLY A 46 -4.85 7.22 -9.85
N VAL A 47 -5.52 8.14 -9.15
CA VAL A 47 -5.14 9.55 -9.16
C VAL A 47 -3.75 9.75 -8.54
N LYS A 48 -2.97 10.64 -9.15
CA LYS A 48 -1.57 10.88 -8.82
C LYS A 48 -1.35 11.13 -7.33
N ASP A 49 -2.19 11.97 -6.71
CA ASP A 49 -1.98 12.38 -5.33
C ASP A 49 -2.21 11.23 -4.34
N LEU A 50 -3.13 10.30 -4.64
CA LEU A 50 -3.30 9.08 -3.85
C LEU A 50 -2.10 8.13 -4.01
N LEU A 51 -1.59 7.99 -5.24
CA LEU A 51 -0.42 7.16 -5.52
C LEU A 51 0.82 7.71 -4.80
N GLN A 52 0.99 9.04 -4.79
CA GLN A 52 2.11 9.70 -4.11
C GLN A 52 2.11 9.40 -2.62
N VAL A 53 0.95 9.52 -1.94
CA VAL A 53 0.83 9.12 -0.53
C VAL A 53 1.15 7.64 -0.32
N GLY A 54 0.79 6.77 -1.26
CA GLY A 54 1.14 5.35 -1.20
C GLY A 54 2.64 5.07 -1.36
N VAL A 55 3.34 5.88 -2.14
CA VAL A 55 4.81 5.79 -2.30
C VAL A 55 5.50 6.29 -1.03
N ASP A 56 5.09 7.46 -0.54
CA ASP A 56 5.77 8.14 0.57
C ASP A 56 5.48 7.47 1.93
N ALA A 57 4.22 7.12 2.18
CA ALA A 57 3.78 6.52 3.44
C ALA A 57 3.61 4.99 3.36
N GLY A 58 3.84 4.38 2.20
CA GLY A 58 3.57 2.96 1.94
C GLY A 58 2.09 2.66 1.64
N PHE A 59 1.84 1.55 0.95
CA PHE A 59 0.50 1.05 0.64
C PHE A 59 -0.08 0.20 1.78
N GLY A 60 -1.41 0.11 1.87
CA GLY A 60 -2.08 -0.74 2.87
C GLY A 60 -2.07 -0.17 4.29
N SER A 61 -1.83 -1.03 5.28
CA SER A 61 -1.91 -0.72 6.71
C SER A 61 -0.60 -1.07 7.44
N LYS A 62 -0.50 -0.67 8.72
CA LYS A 62 0.65 -0.90 9.60
C LYS A 62 1.97 -0.36 9.03
N ASN A 63 1.92 0.74 8.29
CA ASN A 63 3.09 1.32 7.63
C ASN A 63 4.18 1.75 8.61
N SER A 64 3.81 2.37 9.73
CA SER A 64 4.73 2.72 10.83
C SER A 64 5.34 1.52 11.56
N GLN A 65 4.89 0.30 11.29
CA GLN A 65 5.44 -0.95 11.82
C GLN A 65 6.31 -1.68 10.78
N GLY A 66 6.60 -1.05 9.63
CA GLY A 66 7.51 -1.58 8.61
C GLY A 66 6.82 -2.35 7.46
N PHE A 67 5.52 -2.16 7.24
CA PHE A 67 4.77 -2.87 6.19
C PHE A 67 4.40 -1.96 5.01
N GLY A 68 4.31 -2.53 3.81
CA GLY A 68 3.74 -1.86 2.64
C GLY A 68 4.63 -0.81 1.96
N CYS A 69 5.90 -0.70 2.32
CA CYS A 69 6.87 0.12 1.59
C CYS A 69 7.09 -0.44 0.19
N VAL A 70 7.15 0.44 -0.81
CA VAL A 70 7.35 0.09 -2.22
C VAL A 70 8.50 0.86 -2.81
N LYS A 71 9.05 0.34 -3.91
CA LYS A 71 10.02 1.02 -4.75
C LYS A 71 9.42 1.20 -6.13
N ILE A 72 9.47 2.42 -6.67
CA ILE A 72 9.12 2.70 -8.06
C ILE A 72 10.22 2.13 -8.96
N ILE A 73 9.82 1.43 -10.01
CA ILE A 73 10.71 0.76 -10.99
C ILE A 73 10.49 1.41 -12.35
#